data_AF-A0AA50HZK8-F1
#
_entry.id   AF-A0AA50HZK8-F1
#
_cell.length_a   1.000
_cell.length_b   1.000
_cell.length_c   1.000
_cell.angle_alpha   90.00
_cell.angle_beta   90.00
_cell.angle_gamma   90.00
#
_symmetry.space_group_name_H-M   'P 1'
#
loop_
_entity.id
_entity.type
_entity.pdbx_description
1 polymer ?
#
loop_
_entity_poly.entity_id
_entity_poly.type
_entity_poly.pdbx_seq_one_letter_code
_entity_poly.pdbx_strand_id
1 'polypeptide(L)'
;MDIEALRMEIARRHGVLLDEKDPIFVFVTLHELVISDLLARIERSAEAFEQRGAALMAQELSVVKGTAETMIAGTAKVLANTVREASEKHHAALIAAVAKQAEGIATAALQADRGRSTAVLAAAVSVAGALLAIGGVALVVLLR
;
A
#
# COMPACT_ATOMS: atom_id res chain seq x y z
N MET A 1 -16.50 45.83 39.51
CA MET A 1 -17.93 46.09 39.26
C MET A 1 -18.23 47.53 39.65
N ASP A 2 -18.99 48.26 38.84
CA ASP A 2 -19.50 49.59 39.20
C ASP A 2 -20.81 49.42 39.98
N ILE A 3 -20.73 49.58 41.31
CA ILE A 3 -21.85 49.37 42.24
C ILE A 3 -22.98 50.36 41.96
N GLU A 4 -22.65 51.56 41.49
CA GLU A 4 -23.61 52.63 41.23
C GLU A 4 -24.44 52.33 39.97
N ALA A 5 -23.78 51.77 38.95
CA ALA A 5 -24.46 51.27 37.76
C ALA A 5 -25.43 50.12 38.08
N LEU A 6 -25.03 49.21 38.98
CA LEU A 6 -25.87 48.09 39.41
C LEU A 6 -27.09 48.59 40.22
N ARG A 7 -26.87 49.58 41.09
CA ARG A 7 -27.92 50.24 41.88
C ARG A 7 -28.99 50.87 40.99
N MET A 8 -28.56 51.60 39.97
CA MET A 8 -29.46 52.21 38.99
C MET A 8 -30.22 51.18 38.16
N GLU A 9 -29.58 50.08 37.76
CA GLU A 9 -30.21 49.05 36.96
C GLU A 9 -31.27 48.27 37.76
N ILE A 10 -30.99 47.97 39.04
CA ILE A 10 -31.96 47.32 39.94
C ILE A 10 -33.15 48.27 40.21
N ALA A 11 -32.88 49.55 40.47
CA ALA A 11 -33.93 50.55 40.65
C ALA A 11 -34.81 50.69 39.41
N ARG A 12 -34.23 50.63 38.20
CA ARG A 12 -34.96 50.71 36.94
C ARG A 12 -35.82 49.47 36.67
N ARG A 13 -35.30 48.26 36.92
CA ARG A 13 -36.01 46.99 36.61
C ARG A 13 -37.05 46.60 37.65
N HIS A 14 -36.77 46.90 38.92
CA HIS A 14 -37.55 46.39 40.04
C HIS A 14 -38.26 47.49 40.84
N GLY A 15 -38.01 48.76 40.54
CA GLY A 15 -38.62 49.91 41.23
C GLY A 15 -38.13 50.08 42.67
N VAL A 16 -37.01 49.45 43.05
CA VAL A 16 -36.47 49.47 44.41
C VAL A 16 -35.22 50.35 44.47
N LEU A 17 -35.25 51.39 45.31
CA LEU A 17 -34.06 52.19 45.62
C LEU A 17 -33.26 51.48 46.72
N LEU A 18 -32.07 50.98 46.36
CA LEU A 18 -31.18 50.33 47.32
C LEU A 18 -30.25 51.38 47.95
N ASP A 19 -30.11 51.32 49.28
CA ASP A 19 -29.15 52.14 50.02
C ASP A 19 -27.80 51.42 50.15
N GLU A 20 -26.74 52.14 50.49
CA GLU A 20 -25.37 51.62 50.62
C GLU A 20 -25.24 50.57 51.73
N LYS A 21 -26.16 50.59 52.70
CA LYS A 21 -26.26 49.61 53.80
C LYS A 21 -27.25 48.48 53.53
N ASP A 22 -27.78 48.39 52.32
CA ASP A 22 -28.78 47.39 51.99
C ASP A 22 -28.13 45.98 51.96
N PRO A 23 -28.67 45.01 52.71
CA PRO A 23 -28.15 43.64 52.71
C PRO A 23 -28.15 42.97 51.32
N ILE A 24 -28.96 43.45 50.38
CA ILE A 24 -28.94 42.99 48.98
C ILE A 24 -27.58 43.23 48.32
N PHE A 25 -26.92 44.37 48.60
CA PHE A 25 -25.59 44.64 48.06
C PHE A 25 -24.52 43.72 48.64
N VAL A 26 -24.61 43.40 49.93
CA VAL A 26 -23.72 42.41 50.56
C VAL A 26 -23.91 41.06 49.89
N PHE A 27 -25.14 40.65 49.62
CA PHE A 27 -25.44 39.38 48.95
C PHE A 27 -24.90 39.33 47.51
N VAL A 28 -25.06 40.39 46.73
CA VAL A 28 -24.52 40.47 45.36
C VAL A 28 -22.99 40.41 45.38
N THR A 29 -22.36 41.17 46.26
CA THR A 29 -20.89 41.21 46.37
C THR A 29 -20.34 39.85 46.77
N LEU A 30 -21.02 39.14 47.68
CA LEU A 30 -20.63 37.81 48.11
C LEU A 30 -20.84 36.76 47.00
N HIS A 31 -21.93 36.86 46.24
CA HIS A 31 -22.15 36.05 45.04
C HIS A 31 -21.05 36.27 44.00
N GLU A 32 -20.68 37.51 43.74
CA GLU A 32 -19.63 37.84 42.76
C GLU A 32 -18.28 37.26 43.19
N LEU A 33 -17.93 37.36 44.47
CA LEU A 33 -16.70 36.76 45.01
C LEU A 33 -16.70 35.24 44.84
N VAL A 34 -17.82 34.58 45.13
CA VAL A 34 -17.96 33.12 44.97
C VAL A 34 -17.87 32.72 43.49
N ILE A 35 -18.58 33.43 42.61
CA ILE A 35 -18.55 33.16 41.17
C ILE A 35 -17.14 33.38 40.62
N SER A 36 -16.47 34.44 41.03
CA SER A 36 -15.09 34.73 40.62
C SER A 36 -14.11 33.65 41.07
N ASP A 37 -14.20 33.17 42.33
CA ASP A 37 -13.36 32.07 42.81
C ASP A 37 -13.63 30.77 42.04
N LEU A 38 -14.91 30.46 41.76
CA LEU A 38 -15.28 29.30 40.97
C LEU A 38 -14.76 29.40 39.53
N LEU A 39 -14.87 30.57 38.89
CA LEU A 39 -14.34 30.79 37.55
C LEU A 39 -12.82 30.57 37.53
N ALA A 40 -12.10 31.15 38.48
CA ALA A 40 -10.64 31.01 38.59
C ALA A 40 -10.21 29.56 38.88
N ARG A 41 -11.04 28.75 39.54
CA ARG A 41 -10.80 27.31 39.72
C ARG A 41 -11.01 26.53 38.41
N ILE A 42 -12.06 26.87 37.67
CA ILE A 42 -12.36 26.24 36.38
C ILE A 42 -11.26 26.54 35.37
N GLU A 43 -10.81 27.80 35.27
CA GLU A 43 -9.71 28.21 34.39
C GLU A 43 -8.42 27.46 34.69
N ARG A 44 -8.01 27.41 35.97
CA ARG A 44 -6.84 26.63 36.39
C ARG A 44 -6.97 25.14 36.06
N SER A 45 -8.17 24.58 36.22
CA SER A 45 -8.42 23.19 35.85
C SER A 45 -8.33 22.98 34.34
N ALA A 46 -8.84 23.90 33.54
CA ALA A 46 -8.81 23.85 32.09
C ALA A 46 -7.36 23.92 31.58
N GLU A 47 -6.55 24.86 32.08
CA GLU A 47 -5.12 24.94 31.77
C GLU A 47 -4.37 23.65 32.12
N ALA A 48 -4.65 23.07 33.29
CA ALA A 48 -4.04 21.80 33.69
C ALA A 48 -4.47 20.64 32.78
N PHE A 49 -5.72 20.61 32.33
CA PHE A 49 -6.19 19.61 31.36
C PHE A 49 -5.57 19.81 29.99
N GLU A 50 -5.41 21.05 29.53
CA GLU A 50 -4.79 21.35 28.24
C GLU A 50 -3.31 20.92 28.23
N GLN A 51 -2.56 21.24 29.29
CA GLN A 51 -1.17 20.81 29.43
C GLN A 51 -1.03 19.28 29.49
N ARG A 52 -1.89 18.60 30.26
CA ARG A 52 -1.91 17.13 30.32
C ARG A 52 -2.31 16.52 28.98
N GLY A 53 -3.30 17.11 28.30
CA GLY A 53 -3.79 16.67 27.00
C GLY A 53 -2.69 16.75 25.94
N ALA A 54 -1.95 17.86 25.89
CA ALA A 54 -0.81 18.02 24.99
C ALA A 54 0.28 16.97 25.26
N ALA A 55 0.62 16.72 26.53
CA ALA A 55 1.60 15.70 26.89
C ALA A 55 1.15 14.28 26.50
N LEU A 56 -0.11 13.93 26.77
CA LEU A 56 -0.68 12.65 26.39
C LEU A 56 -0.72 12.48 24.86
N MET A 57 -1.12 13.51 24.11
CA MET A 57 -1.09 13.47 22.65
C MET A 57 0.31 13.26 22.09
N ALA A 58 1.32 13.93 22.66
CA ALA A 58 2.71 13.72 22.25
C ALA A 58 3.19 12.29 22.55
N GLN A 59 2.81 11.74 23.70
CA GLN A 59 3.12 10.36 24.08
C GLN A 59 2.45 9.36 23.14
N GLU A 60 1.15 9.49 22.89
CA GLU A 60 0.39 8.64 21.96
C GLU A 60 0.97 8.71 20.54
N LEU A 61 1.33 9.90 20.05
CA LEU A 61 1.96 10.04 18.74
C LEU A 61 3.29 9.29 18.65
N SER A 62 4.09 9.31 19.72
CA SER A 62 5.33 8.53 19.80
C SER A 62 5.08 7.02 19.78
N VAL A 63 4.06 6.55 20.51
CA VAL A 63 3.69 5.12 20.56
C VAL A 63 3.18 4.66 19.18
N VAL A 64 2.29 5.43 18.56
CA VAL A 64 1.76 5.15 17.22
C VAL A 64 2.90 5.11 16.20
N LYS A 65 3.85 6.06 16.27
CA LYS A 65 5.01 6.08 15.38
C LYS A 65 5.87 4.83 15.54
N GLY A 66 6.24 4.45 16.76
CA GLY A 66 7.04 3.24 16.99
C GLY A 66 6.32 1.95 16.57
N THR A 67 5.00 1.90 16.75
CA THR A 67 4.16 0.79 16.27
C THR A 67 4.15 0.73 14.74
N ALA A 68 3.98 1.88 14.07
CA ALA A 68 4.00 1.95 12.61
C ALA A 68 5.38 1.55 12.04
N GLU A 69 6.48 2.00 12.65
CA GLU A 69 7.83 1.60 12.27
C GLU A 69 8.02 0.08 12.37
N THR A 70 7.58 -0.51 13.48
CA THR A 70 7.65 -1.97 13.69
C THR A 70 6.81 -2.71 12.67
N MET A 71 5.60 -2.22 12.38
CA MET A 71 4.70 -2.83 11.40
C MET A 71 5.30 -2.76 9.99
N ILE A 72 5.79 -1.58 9.57
CA ILE A 72 6.43 -1.39 8.26
C ILE A 72 7.66 -2.28 8.12
N ALA A 73 8.53 -2.32 9.14
CA ALA A 73 9.72 -3.17 9.11
C ALA A 73 9.34 -4.67 9.05
N GLY A 74 8.33 -5.08 9.81
CA GLY A 74 7.79 -6.44 9.78
C GLY A 74 7.24 -6.81 8.41
N THR A 75 6.39 -5.96 7.83
CA THR A 75 5.82 -6.16 6.49
C THR A 75 6.89 -6.16 5.41
N ALA A 76 7.88 -5.27 5.49
CA ALA A 76 9.00 -5.23 4.55
C ALA A 76 9.82 -6.53 4.58
N LYS A 77 10.08 -7.06 5.79
CA LYS A 77 10.78 -8.35 5.96
C LYS A 77 9.97 -9.51 5.39
N VAL A 78 8.67 -9.55 5.65
CA VAL A 78 7.77 -10.57 5.09
C VAL A 78 7.74 -10.48 3.57
N LEU A 79 7.56 -9.28 3.01
CA LEU A 79 7.56 -9.05 1.57
C LEU A 79 8.87 -9.46 0.92
N ALA A 80 10.01 -9.11 1.52
CA ALA A 80 11.33 -9.51 1.02
C ALA A 80 11.48 -11.05 0.99
N ASN A 81 11.01 -11.74 2.03
CA ASN A 81 11.02 -13.20 2.07
C ASN A 81 10.09 -13.79 1.00
N THR A 82 8.88 -13.27 0.84
CA THR A 82 7.94 -13.74 -0.18
C THR A 82 8.48 -13.54 -1.59
N VAL A 83 9.12 -12.40 -1.88
CA VAL A 83 9.77 -12.15 -3.17
C VAL A 83 10.93 -13.11 -3.39
N ARG A 84 11.74 -13.36 -2.36
CA ARG A 84 12.87 -14.30 -2.45
C ARG A 84 12.39 -15.73 -2.72
N GLU A 85 11.39 -16.21 -1.99
CA GLU A 85 10.79 -17.52 -2.17
C GLU A 85 10.16 -17.68 -3.57
N ALA A 86 9.44 -16.65 -4.04
CA ALA A 86 8.90 -16.63 -5.39
C ALA A 86 10.01 -16.67 -6.45
N SER A 87 11.06 -15.86 -6.28
CA SER A 87 12.21 -15.83 -7.18
C SER A 87 12.92 -17.19 -7.25
N GLU A 88 13.19 -17.82 -6.11
CA GLU A 88 13.82 -19.15 -6.05
C GLU A 88 12.96 -20.21 -6.75
N LYS A 89 11.65 -20.19 -6.51
CA LYS A 89 10.70 -21.10 -7.17
C LYS A 89 10.66 -20.91 -8.68
N HIS A 90 10.68 -19.67 -9.16
CA HIS A 90 10.67 -19.37 -10.59
C HIS A 90 12.03 -19.61 -11.25
N HIS A 91 13.15 -19.43 -10.55
CA HIS A 91 14.48 -19.75 -11.08
C HIS A 91 14.62 -21.23 -11.41
N ALA A 92 14.18 -22.12 -10.52
CA ALA A 92 14.20 -23.56 -10.78
C ALA A 92 13.32 -23.93 -12.00
N ALA A 93 12.14 -23.32 -12.11
CA ALA A 93 11.25 -23.54 -13.26
C ALA A 93 11.82 -22.99 -14.58
N LEU A 94 12.49 -21.83 -14.53
CA LEU A 94 13.17 -21.22 -15.69
C LEU A 94 14.33 -22.09 -16.18
N ILE A 95 15.19 -22.58 -15.28
CA ILE A 95 16.30 -23.45 -15.65
C ILE A 95 15.79 -24.74 -16.30
N ALA A 96 14.75 -25.36 -15.73
CA ALA A 96 14.14 -26.55 -16.30
C ALA A 96 13.48 -26.28 -17.68
N ALA A 97 12.82 -25.12 -17.84
CA ALA A 97 12.23 -24.72 -19.11
C ALA A 97 13.30 -24.47 -20.20
N VAL A 98 14.39 -23.80 -19.85
CA VAL A 98 15.52 -23.54 -20.75
C VAL A 98 16.21 -24.85 -21.15
N ALA A 99 16.43 -25.77 -20.21
CA ALA A 99 17.01 -27.09 -20.51
C ALA A 99 16.12 -27.88 -21.49
N LYS A 100 14.81 -27.92 -21.24
CA LYS A 100 13.84 -28.57 -22.12
C LYS A 100 13.79 -27.94 -23.52
N GLN A 101 13.93 -26.62 -23.61
CA GLN A 101 13.97 -25.91 -24.88
C GLN A 101 15.29 -26.18 -25.64
N ALA A 102 16.42 -26.27 -24.94
CA ALA A 102 17.70 -26.66 -25.52
C ALA A 102 17.69 -28.09 -26.09
N GLU A 103 17.08 -29.04 -25.37
CA GLU A 103 16.87 -30.41 -25.87
C GLU A 103 15.95 -30.45 -27.09
N GLY A 104 14.87 -29.65 -27.08
CA GLY A 104 13.97 -29.50 -28.22
C GLY A 104 14.67 -28.96 -29.47
N ILE A 105 15.57 -27.97 -29.31
CA ILE A 105 16.37 -27.42 -30.41
C ILE A 105 17.38 -28.45 -30.92
N ALA A 106 18.06 -29.18 -30.02
CA ALA A 106 19.03 -30.20 -30.40
C ALA A 106 18.37 -31.36 -31.18
N THR A 107 17.20 -31.80 -30.74
CA THR A 107 16.44 -32.86 -31.42
C THR A 107 15.84 -32.38 -32.75
N ALA A 108 15.36 -31.14 -32.82
CA ALA A 108 14.93 -30.54 -34.08
C ALA A 108 16.08 -30.38 -35.09
N ALA A 109 17.28 -30.00 -34.62
CA ALA A 109 18.48 -29.92 -35.46
C ALA A 109 18.89 -31.30 -35.99
N LEU A 110 18.87 -32.33 -35.15
CA LEU A 110 19.15 -33.71 -35.57
C LEU A 110 18.11 -34.26 -36.56
N GLN A 111 16.84 -33.92 -36.39
CA GLN A 111 15.78 -34.30 -37.34
C GLN A 111 15.90 -33.55 -38.66
N ALA A 112 16.28 -32.26 -38.64
CA ALA A 112 16.54 -31.49 -39.85
C ALA A 112 17.74 -32.04 -40.64
N ASP A 113 18.80 -32.47 -39.94
CA ASP A 113 19.99 -33.03 -40.57
C ASP A 113 19.73 -34.43 -41.15
N ARG A 114 19.00 -35.28 -40.41
CA ARG A 114 18.51 -36.57 -40.94
C ARG A 114 17.58 -36.37 -42.13
N GLY A 115 16.65 -35.41 -42.06
CA GLY A 115 15.74 -35.08 -43.16
C GLY A 115 16.46 -34.63 -44.44
N ARG A 116 17.59 -33.91 -44.33
CA ARG A 116 18.43 -33.57 -45.48
C ARG A 116 19.09 -34.80 -46.09
N SER A 117 19.65 -35.69 -45.26
CA SER A 117 20.30 -36.91 -45.75
C SER A 117 19.33 -37.87 -46.45
N THR A 118 18.11 -38.04 -45.92
CA THR A 118 17.07 -38.87 -46.55
C THR A 118 16.49 -38.23 -47.79
N ALA A 119 16.36 -36.90 -47.85
CA ALA A 119 15.93 -36.20 -49.05
C ALA A 119 16.94 -36.33 -50.20
N VAL A 120 18.25 -36.26 -49.91
CA VAL A 120 19.30 -36.45 -50.93
C VAL A 120 19.32 -37.89 -51.44
N LEU A 121 19.18 -38.89 -50.57
CA LEU A 121 19.09 -40.29 -50.97
C LEU A 121 17.82 -40.57 -51.79
N ALA A 122 16.67 -40.03 -51.38
CA ALA A 122 15.42 -40.16 -52.13
C ALA A 122 15.51 -39.48 -53.51
N ALA A 123 16.14 -38.31 -53.61
CA ALA A 123 16.40 -37.63 -54.87
C ALA A 123 17.36 -38.42 -55.78
N ALA A 124 18.40 -39.06 -55.23
CA ALA A 124 19.31 -39.89 -56.00
C ALA A 124 18.60 -41.13 -56.58
N VAL A 125 17.72 -41.77 -55.79
CA VAL A 125 16.94 -42.94 -56.22
C VAL A 125 15.92 -42.55 -57.30
N SER A 126 15.25 -41.39 -57.18
CA SER A 126 14.29 -40.95 -58.20
C SER A 126 14.96 -40.59 -59.52
N VAL A 127 16.13 -39.94 -59.49
CA VAL A 127 16.92 -39.64 -60.69
C VAL A 127 17.40 -40.92 -61.39
N ALA A 128 17.88 -41.91 -60.63
CA ALA A 128 18.29 -43.20 -61.20
C ALA A 128 17.12 -43.96 -61.84
N GLY A 129 15.95 -43.94 -61.20
CA GLY A 129 14.72 -44.52 -61.77
C GLY A 129 14.26 -43.83 -63.05
N ALA A 130 14.32 -42.50 -63.10
CA ALA A 130 13.97 -41.74 -64.30
C ALA A 130 14.91 -42.06 -65.48
N LEU A 131 16.21 -42.21 -65.24
CA LEU A 131 17.19 -42.60 -66.26
C LEU A 131 16.94 -44.02 -66.80
N LEU A 132 16.58 -44.97 -65.94
CA LEU A 132 16.22 -46.33 -66.36
C LEU A 132 14.93 -46.37 -67.17
N ALA A 133 13.92 -45.56 -66.80
CA ALA A 133 12.68 -45.46 -67.56
C ALA A 133 12.91 -44.87 -68.95
N ILE A 134 13.71 -43.79 -69.05
CA ILE A 134 14.07 -43.19 -70.34
C ILE A 134 14.89 -44.16 -71.19
N GLY A 135 15.86 -44.87 -70.59
CA GLY A 135 16.66 -45.89 -71.27
C GLY A 135 15.82 -47.06 -71.78
N GLY A 136 14.85 -47.53 -70.99
CA GLY A 136 13.92 -48.58 -71.40
C GLY A 136 13.00 -48.15 -72.55
N VAL A 137 12.47 -46.93 -72.51
CA VAL A 137 11.65 -46.37 -73.60
C VAL A 137 12.48 -46.20 -74.87
N ALA A 138 13.72 -45.69 -74.76
CA ALA A 138 14.62 -45.54 -75.90
C ALA A 138 14.97 -46.90 -76.54
N LEU A 139 15.21 -47.93 -75.72
CA LEU A 139 15.50 -49.29 -76.19
C LEU A 139 14.30 -49.89 -76.94
N VAL A 140 13.08 -49.69 -76.42
CA VAL A 140 11.83 -50.17 -77.05
C VAL A 140 11.54 -49.45 -78.37
N VAL A 141 11.88 -48.16 -78.48
CA VAL A 141 11.71 -47.40 -79.73
C VAL A 141 12.74 -47.78 -80.79
N LEU A 142 13.96 -48.18 -80.41
CA LEU A 142 15.02 -48.61 -81.33
C LEU A 142 14.85 -50.05 -81.86
N LEU A 143 14.04 -50.88 -81.18
CA LEU A 143 13.77 -52.29 -81.54
C LEU A 143 12.45 -52.50 -82.29
N ARG A 144 11.77 -51.42 -82.69
CA ARG A 144 10.52 -51.45 -83.45
C ARG A 144 10.73 -50.87 -84.85
#